data_AF-A0A2S8SRT4-F1
#
_entry.id   AF-A0A2S8SRT4-F1
#
_cell.length_a   1.000
_cell.length_b   1.000
_cell.length_c   1.000
_cell.angle_alpha   90.00
_cell.angle_beta   90.00
_cell.angle_gamma   90.00
#
_symmetry.space_group_name_H-M   'P 1'
#
loop_
_entity.id
_entity.type
_entity.pdbx_description
1 polymer ?
#
loop_
_entity_poly.entity_id
_entity_poly.type
_entity_poly.pdbx_seq_one_letter_code
_entity_poly.pdbx_strand_id
1 'polypeptide(L)'
;MNSAQILRFSPDDASTKNAQTLANAKKWEHLGAFDGDEGEVIWGEIKGSSGETYHTRVGFDAQTFDCSCPSRKRPCKHALALALLREEDASVFRDSPPNWVSNDETPAPQYKTAIAAQSAPEKQIIVPLELPQSWQKILGNELEKPYFAALREFVEEERKTHTIYPPSGMEFAALEATPFEEVKVLILGQDPYHGPKQAHGMAFSVQAGVGIPPSLQNIFAELSREMDVPQPKSGYLMPWAKQGVLLLNTVLTVRRGEANSHKSKGWEKFTDAVIKAISTKNERVVFVLWGASAQKKEKLIDSLKHTIVKSVHPSPLSAHLGFSGSAPFSQINAALKAAGRGEIDWNLAAK
;
A
#
# COMPACT_ATOMS: atom_id res chain seq x y z
N MET A 1 -16.34 12.85 27.50
CA MET A 1 -15.54 14.10 27.49
C MET A 1 -16.46 15.32 27.59
N ASN A 2 -16.02 16.43 28.19
CA ASN A 2 -16.72 17.74 28.11
C ASN A 2 -16.18 18.62 26.97
N SER A 3 -16.91 19.68 26.59
CA SER A 3 -16.51 20.60 25.50
C SER A 3 -15.07 21.12 25.62
N ALA A 4 -14.61 21.49 26.82
CA ALA A 4 -13.26 21.98 27.04
C ALA A 4 -12.19 20.91 26.83
N GLN A 5 -12.47 19.65 27.19
CA GLN A 5 -11.59 18.51 26.93
C GLN A 5 -11.51 18.19 25.45
N ILE A 6 -12.64 18.22 24.73
CA ILE A 6 -12.70 17.95 23.28
C ILE A 6 -11.84 18.98 22.52
N LEU A 7 -11.97 20.26 22.84
CA LEU A 7 -11.24 21.32 22.14
C LEU A 7 -9.72 21.29 22.38
N ARG A 8 -9.22 20.63 23.43
CA ARG A 8 -7.77 20.43 23.62
C ARG A 8 -7.14 19.54 22.56
N PHE A 9 -7.95 18.71 21.89
CA PHE A 9 -7.48 17.93 20.75
C PHE A 9 -7.41 18.76 19.46
N SER A 10 -7.96 19.97 19.43
CA SER A 10 -7.96 20.78 18.22
C SER A 10 -6.53 21.16 17.79
N PRO A 11 -6.16 20.94 16.52
CA PRO A 11 -4.80 21.23 16.05
C PRO A 11 -4.54 22.73 15.83
N ASP A 12 -5.59 23.56 15.72
CA ASP A 12 -5.50 25.01 15.61
C ASP A 12 -6.85 25.70 15.85
N ASP A 13 -6.82 27.00 16.11
CA ASP A 13 -8.01 27.84 16.34
C ASP A 13 -9.01 27.83 15.17
N ALA A 14 -8.50 27.71 13.95
CA ALA A 14 -9.36 27.64 12.76
C ALA A 14 -10.18 26.35 12.76
N SER A 15 -9.59 25.22 13.18
CA SER A 15 -10.29 23.95 13.33
C SER A 15 -11.30 24.00 14.46
N THR A 16 -10.95 24.63 15.58
CA THR A 16 -11.85 24.89 16.71
C THR A 16 -13.10 25.65 16.27
N LYS A 17 -12.93 26.83 15.66
CA LYS A 17 -14.04 27.68 15.23
C LYS A 17 -14.95 26.99 14.20
N ASN A 18 -14.34 26.28 13.25
CA ASN A 18 -15.09 25.55 12.24
C ASN A 18 -15.82 24.32 12.82
N ALA A 19 -15.23 23.63 13.80
CA ALA A 19 -15.87 22.51 14.47
C ALA A 19 -17.10 22.96 15.25
N GLN A 20 -17.00 24.04 16.02
CA GLN A 20 -18.13 24.63 16.74
C GLN A 20 -19.28 25.02 15.78
N THR A 21 -18.96 25.52 14.58
CA THR A 21 -19.97 25.86 13.57
C THR A 21 -20.67 24.63 13.00
N LEU A 22 -19.99 23.48 12.95
CA LEU A 22 -20.50 22.22 12.40
C LEU A 22 -21.15 21.32 13.46
N ALA A 23 -21.01 21.64 14.75
CA ALA A 23 -21.68 20.98 15.87
C ALA A 23 -23.17 21.36 15.89
N ASN A 24 -23.92 20.95 14.88
CA ASN A 24 -25.34 21.20 14.74
C ASN A 24 -25.97 20.04 14.01
N ALA A 25 -26.94 19.36 14.63
CA ALA A 25 -27.55 18.15 14.08
C ALA A 25 -28.11 18.33 12.65
N LYS A 26 -28.56 19.53 12.26
CA LYS A 26 -29.08 19.81 10.91
C LYS A 26 -28.02 19.75 9.81
N LYS A 27 -26.73 19.72 10.17
CA LYS A 27 -25.61 19.60 9.22
C LYS A 27 -25.25 18.14 8.93
N TRP A 28 -25.76 17.20 9.71
CA TRP A 28 -25.47 15.78 9.61
C TRP A 28 -26.66 15.05 8.98
N GLU A 29 -26.37 14.12 8.07
CA GLU A 29 -27.38 13.32 7.37
C GLU A 29 -27.82 12.14 8.23
N HIS A 30 -26.86 11.49 8.89
CA HIS A 30 -27.05 10.37 9.79
C HIS A 30 -26.21 10.56 11.05
N LEU A 31 -26.77 10.17 12.19
CA LEU A 31 -26.13 10.28 13.51
C LEU A 31 -26.53 9.07 14.35
N GLY A 32 -25.54 8.34 14.85
CA GLY A 32 -25.78 7.17 15.68
C GLY A 32 -24.70 6.94 16.71
N ALA A 33 -25.03 6.14 17.70
CA ALA A 33 -24.15 5.77 18.80
C ALA A 33 -24.34 4.29 19.13
N PHE A 34 -23.28 3.66 19.63
CA PHE A 34 -23.33 2.30 20.16
C PHE A 34 -22.21 2.13 21.19
N ASP A 35 -22.40 1.17 22.10
CA ASP A 35 -21.37 0.79 23.07
C ASP A 35 -20.40 -0.19 22.42
N GLY A 36 -19.14 0.20 22.29
CA GLY A 36 -18.04 -0.66 21.86
C GLY A 36 -17.24 -1.21 23.04
N ASP A 37 -16.26 -2.07 22.74
CA ASP A 37 -15.42 -2.72 23.76
C ASP A 37 -14.62 -1.72 24.62
N GLU A 38 -14.26 -0.56 24.05
CA GLU A 38 -13.52 0.51 24.73
C GLU A 38 -14.40 1.70 25.18
N GLY A 39 -15.73 1.49 25.24
CA GLY A 39 -16.71 2.50 25.66
C GLY A 39 -17.56 3.05 24.52
N GLU A 40 -18.21 4.20 24.75
CA GLU A 40 -19.16 4.76 23.80
C GLU A 40 -18.47 5.17 22.49
N VAL A 41 -19.03 4.71 21.37
CA VAL A 41 -18.62 5.12 20.03
C VAL A 41 -19.77 5.86 19.37
N ILE A 42 -19.47 7.06 18.88
CA ILE A 42 -20.40 7.87 18.08
C ILE A 42 -19.94 7.94 16.64
N TRP A 43 -20.91 8.05 15.74
CA TRP A 43 -20.66 8.17 14.31
C TRP A 43 -21.63 9.14 13.66
N GLY A 44 -21.22 9.69 12.53
CA GLY A 44 -22.08 10.54 11.73
C GLY A 44 -21.61 10.72 10.29
N GLU A 45 -22.57 11.06 9.44
CA GLU A 45 -22.36 11.35 8.02
C GLU A 45 -22.63 12.84 7.74
N ILE A 46 -21.68 13.54 7.13
CA ILE A 46 -21.79 14.98 6.86
C ILE A 46 -21.35 15.32 5.44
N LYS A 47 -22.09 16.19 4.76
CA LYS A 47 -21.71 16.69 3.44
C LYS A 47 -20.53 17.66 3.52
N GLY A 48 -19.47 17.32 2.80
CA GLY A 48 -18.31 18.17 2.57
C GLY A 48 -18.60 19.32 1.61
N SER A 49 -17.66 20.27 1.52
CA SER A 49 -17.74 21.40 0.58
C SER A 49 -17.73 20.99 -0.89
N SER A 50 -17.26 19.77 -1.20
CA SER A 50 -17.32 19.17 -2.54
C SER A 50 -18.67 18.49 -2.85
N GLY A 51 -19.59 18.41 -1.88
CA GLY A 51 -20.84 17.65 -1.97
C GLY A 51 -20.69 16.14 -1.67
N GLU A 52 -19.47 15.67 -1.40
CA GLU A 52 -19.20 14.28 -0.99
C GLU A 52 -19.58 14.08 0.49
N THR A 53 -20.09 12.90 0.84
CA THR A 53 -20.40 12.55 2.24
C THR A 53 -19.13 12.09 2.94
N TYR A 54 -18.84 12.71 4.09
CA TYR A 54 -17.76 12.32 4.96
C TYR A 54 -18.30 11.49 6.11
N HIS A 55 -17.67 10.33 6.32
CA HIS A 55 -17.96 9.41 7.39
C HIS A 55 -17.04 9.73 8.56
N THR A 56 -17.63 10.02 9.71
CA THR A 56 -16.90 10.45 10.89
C THR A 56 -17.22 9.52 12.04
N ARG A 57 -16.21 9.06 12.77
CA ARG A 57 -16.34 8.20 13.93
C ARG A 57 -15.47 8.75 15.06
N VAL A 58 -16.00 8.74 16.27
CA VAL A 58 -15.28 9.15 17.48
C VAL A 58 -15.53 8.12 18.57
N GLY A 59 -14.47 7.52 19.10
CA GLY A 59 -14.54 6.80 20.37
C GLY A 59 -14.56 7.84 21.48
N PHE A 60 -15.70 8.06 22.11
CA PHE A 60 -15.89 9.16 23.05
C PHE A 60 -15.14 8.92 24.37
N ASP A 61 -15.08 7.66 24.82
CA ASP A 61 -14.31 7.27 26.01
C ASP A 61 -12.84 6.98 25.67
N ALA A 62 -12.59 6.32 24.54
CA ALA A 62 -11.25 6.03 24.02
C ALA A 62 -10.51 7.26 23.45
N GLN A 63 -11.21 8.37 23.25
CA GLN A 63 -10.68 9.64 22.72
C GLN A 63 -10.04 9.49 21.33
N THR A 64 -10.62 8.62 20.50
CA THR A 64 -10.20 8.37 19.11
C THR A 64 -11.01 9.23 18.14
N PHE A 65 -10.38 9.72 17.07
CA PHE A 65 -11.01 10.66 16.14
C PHE A 65 -10.70 10.31 14.68
N ASP A 66 -11.69 9.79 13.99
CA ASP A 66 -11.55 9.34 12.62
C ASP A 66 -12.55 10.04 11.72
N CYS A 67 -12.08 10.43 10.52
CA CYS A 67 -12.93 11.06 9.54
C CYS A 67 -12.40 10.81 8.14
N SER A 68 -13.30 10.45 7.23
CA SER A 68 -13.02 10.24 5.81
C SER A 68 -12.74 11.54 5.05
N CYS A 69 -12.71 12.71 5.68
CA CYS A 69 -12.46 13.94 4.95
C CYS A 69 -10.98 14.06 4.52
N PRO A 70 -10.69 14.78 3.41
CA PRO A 70 -9.33 14.92 2.89
C PRO A 70 -8.42 15.84 3.72
N SER A 71 -8.89 16.35 4.86
CA SER A 71 -8.11 17.21 5.76
C SER A 71 -6.86 16.48 6.24
N ARG A 72 -5.72 17.18 6.26
CA ARG A 72 -4.47 16.69 6.88
C ARG A 72 -4.42 16.91 8.39
N LYS A 73 -5.36 17.68 8.94
CA LYS A 73 -5.48 17.96 10.37
C LYS A 73 -6.12 16.78 11.09
N ARG A 74 -5.53 16.36 12.22
CA ARG A 74 -5.97 15.22 13.03
C ARG A 74 -5.96 15.61 14.51
N PRO A 75 -7.13 15.63 15.17
CA PRO A 75 -8.48 15.51 14.64
C PRO A 75 -8.84 16.62 13.64
N CYS A 76 -9.71 16.30 12.67
CA CYS A 76 -10.23 17.32 11.76
C CYS A 76 -11.45 18.04 12.36
N LYS A 77 -11.86 19.15 11.74
CA LYS A 77 -13.04 19.92 12.18
C LYS A 77 -14.34 19.08 12.26
N HIS A 78 -14.51 18.06 11.39
CA HIS A 78 -15.73 17.22 11.41
C HIS A 78 -15.72 16.24 12.59
N ALA A 79 -14.58 15.62 12.88
CA ALA A 79 -14.44 14.73 14.05
C ALA A 79 -14.62 15.50 15.36
N LEU A 80 -14.03 16.69 15.46
CA LEU A 80 -14.25 17.59 16.61
C LEU A 80 -15.71 18.01 16.72
N ALA A 81 -16.35 18.37 15.59
CA ALA A 81 -17.76 18.76 15.57
C ALA A 81 -18.70 17.64 16.02
N LEU A 82 -18.45 16.40 15.60
CA LEU A 82 -19.24 15.25 16.02
C LEU A 82 -19.15 15.02 17.54
N ALA A 83 -17.94 15.10 18.09
CA ALA A 83 -17.70 14.98 19.53
C ALA A 83 -18.36 16.12 20.33
N LEU A 84 -18.26 17.36 19.85
CA LEU A 84 -18.94 18.51 20.45
C LEU A 84 -20.46 18.35 20.41
N LEU A 85 -21.02 17.91 19.27
CA LEU A 85 -22.45 17.70 19.12
C LEU A 85 -22.96 16.61 20.08
N ARG A 86 -22.20 15.52 20.27
CA ARG A 86 -22.55 14.48 21.24
C ARG A 86 -22.56 14.99 22.68
N GLU A 87 -21.66 15.90 23.01
CA GLU A 87 -21.59 16.49 24.34
C GLU A 87 -22.74 17.47 24.59
N GLU A 88 -23.13 18.23 23.57
CA GLU A 88 -24.24 19.19 23.63
C GLU A 88 -25.62 18.51 23.65
N ASP A 89 -25.82 17.52 22.79
CA ASP A 89 -27.09 16.79 22.69
C ASP A 89 -26.86 15.32 22.29
N ALA A 90 -26.89 14.44 23.29
CA ALA A 90 -26.78 13.00 23.06
C ALA A 90 -27.98 12.43 22.28
N SER A 91 -29.14 13.05 22.40
CA SER A 91 -30.42 12.46 21.97
C SER A 91 -30.60 12.41 20.46
N VAL A 92 -29.77 13.15 19.70
CA VAL A 92 -29.83 13.16 18.24
C VAL A 92 -29.14 11.94 17.60
N PHE A 93 -28.32 11.20 18.35
CA PHE A 93 -27.60 10.02 17.88
C PHE A 93 -28.47 8.76 18.04
N ARG A 94 -29.32 8.48 17.05
CA ARG A 94 -30.37 7.45 17.14
C ARG A 94 -30.22 6.32 16.12
N ASP A 95 -29.40 6.52 15.11
CA ASP A 95 -29.27 5.56 14.02
C ASP A 95 -28.43 4.35 14.45
N SER A 96 -28.83 3.15 14.01
CA SER A 96 -28.04 1.93 14.21
C SER A 96 -26.75 1.97 13.37
N PRO A 97 -25.63 1.44 13.88
CA PRO A 97 -24.34 1.55 13.20
C PRO A 97 -24.38 0.87 11.81
N PRO A 98 -24.04 1.58 10.73
CA PRO A 98 -23.87 0.99 9.41
C PRO A 98 -22.59 0.15 9.35
N ASN A 99 -22.47 -0.71 8.33
CA ASN A 99 -21.34 -1.64 8.20
C ASN A 99 -19.95 -0.98 8.28
N TRP A 100 -19.81 0.28 7.85
CA TRP A 100 -18.54 1.00 7.95
C TRP A 100 -18.19 1.41 9.39
N VAL A 101 -19.18 1.55 10.26
CA VAL A 101 -18.97 1.89 11.67
C VAL A 101 -18.60 0.64 12.47
N SER A 102 -19.23 -0.50 12.18
CA SER A 102 -19.07 -1.75 12.95
C SER A 102 -17.77 -2.51 12.69
N ASN A 103 -17.01 -2.18 11.64
CA ASN A 103 -15.78 -2.89 11.24
C ASN A 103 -14.48 -2.22 11.71
N ASP A 104 -14.53 -1.26 12.64
CA ASP A 104 -13.34 -0.48 13.08
C ASP A 104 -12.61 0.32 11.98
N GLU A 105 -13.21 0.44 10.80
CA GLU A 105 -12.68 1.17 9.66
C GLU A 105 -13.54 2.39 9.35
N THR A 106 -13.10 3.59 9.75
CA THR A 106 -13.70 4.80 9.16
C THR A 106 -13.34 4.83 7.67
N PRO A 107 -14.32 4.91 6.74
CA PRO A 107 -14.07 4.88 5.31
C PRO A 107 -12.98 5.88 4.92
N ALA A 108 -12.03 5.49 4.07
CA ALA A 108 -11.11 6.46 3.48
C ALA A 108 -11.89 7.48 2.62
N PRO A 109 -11.36 8.71 2.41
CA PRO A 109 -12.00 9.71 1.55
C PRO A 109 -12.41 9.12 0.21
N GLN A 110 -13.72 9.14 -0.06
CA GLN A 110 -14.30 8.70 -1.32
C GLN A 110 -13.96 9.72 -2.41
N TYR A 111 -12.77 9.57 -3.02
CA TYR A 111 -12.58 10.12 -4.36
C TYR A 111 -13.48 9.32 -5.31
N LYS A 112 -14.49 10.00 -5.86
CA LYS A 112 -15.37 9.57 -6.97
C LYS A 112 -15.01 8.24 -7.62
N THR A 113 -15.83 7.21 -7.40
CA THR A 113 -16.44 6.46 -8.51
C THR A 113 -17.65 5.67 -8.01
N ALA A 114 -18.81 6.00 -8.56
CA ALA A 114 -19.99 5.16 -8.48
C ALA A 114 -19.71 3.84 -9.20
N ILE A 115 -19.68 2.72 -8.48
CA ILE A 115 -20.11 1.41 -9.00
C ILE A 115 -20.89 0.69 -7.89
N ALA A 116 -22.05 0.21 -8.30
CA ALA A 116 -23.12 -0.47 -7.59
C ALA A 116 -22.72 -1.44 -6.47
N ALA A 117 -23.62 -1.55 -5.50
CA ALA A 117 -23.68 -2.62 -4.53
C ALA A 117 -23.94 -4.00 -5.18
N GLN A 118 -23.43 -5.02 -4.49
CA GLN A 118 -23.76 -6.45 -4.50
C GLN A 118 -23.08 -7.36 -5.53
N SER A 119 -22.14 -8.17 -5.03
CA SER A 119 -22.32 -9.63 -4.95
C SER A 119 -21.44 -10.19 -3.83
N ALA A 120 -21.81 -11.34 -3.25
CA ALA A 120 -20.88 -12.24 -2.57
C ALA A 120 -19.62 -12.44 -3.44
N PRO A 121 -18.45 -12.81 -2.89
CA PRO A 121 -17.27 -13.05 -3.72
C PRO A 121 -17.67 -14.05 -4.80
N GLU A 122 -17.69 -13.59 -6.07
CA GLU A 122 -17.76 -14.48 -7.22
C GLU A 122 -16.73 -15.57 -6.97
N LYS A 123 -17.09 -16.84 -7.20
CA LYS A 123 -16.16 -17.97 -7.05
C LYS A 123 -14.87 -17.61 -7.79
N GLN A 124 -13.85 -17.18 -7.06
CA GLN A 124 -12.57 -16.86 -7.66
C GLN A 124 -12.02 -18.18 -8.17
N ILE A 125 -11.71 -18.25 -9.45
CA ILE A 125 -10.90 -19.34 -9.98
C ILE A 125 -9.53 -19.16 -9.32
N ILE A 126 -9.25 -19.97 -8.31
CA ILE A 126 -7.95 -19.99 -7.67
C ILE A 126 -7.03 -20.72 -8.64
N VAL A 127 -6.11 -19.96 -9.24
CA VAL A 127 -5.07 -20.48 -10.11
C VAL A 127 -3.95 -21.02 -9.23
N PRO A 128 -3.44 -22.24 -9.48
CA PRO A 128 -2.29 -22.77 -8.76
C PRO A 128 -1.08 -21.83 -8.82
N LEU A 129 -0.34 -21.76 -7.72
CA LEU A 129 0.93 -21.02 -7.66
C LEU A 129 2.01 -21.78 -8.45
N GLU A 130 2.11 -21.49 -9.75
CA GLU A 130 3.06 -22.09 -10.69
C GLU A 130 4.09 -21.06 -11.16
N LEU A 131 5.37 -21.45 -11.20
CA LEU A 131 6.41 -20.55 -11.68
C LEU A 131 6.46 -20.49 -13.21
N PRO A 132 6.84 -19.33 -13.76
CA PRO A 132 7.25 -19.22 -15.15
C PRO A 132 8.40 -20.17 -15.47
N GLN A 133 8.50 -20.67 -16.71
CA GLN A 133 9.43 -21.73 -17.10
C GLN A 133 10.90 -21.44 -16.73
N SER A 134 11.37 -20.20 -16.92
CA SER A 134 12.75 -19.81 -16.55
C SER A 134 13.01 -19.98 -15.06
N TRP A 135 12.03 -19.62 -14.24
CA TRP A 135 12.12 -19.67 -12.78
C TRP A 135 11.86 -21.07 -12.24
N GLN A 136 11.01 -21.86 -12.89
CA GLN A 136 10.73 -23.25 -12.50
C GLN A 136 12.01 -24.10 -12.47
N LYS A 137 12.93 -23.90 -13.41
CA LYS A 137 14.23 -24.61 -13.43
C LYS A 137 15.12 -24.31 -12.23
N ILE A 138 14.96 -23.12 -11.64
CA ILE A 138 15.82 -22.61 -10.58
C ILE A 138 15.19 -22.81 -9.19
N LEU A 139 13.87 -22.61 -9.09
CA LEU A 139 13.13 -22.56 -7.84
C LEU A 139 12.00 -23.61 -7.76
N GLY A 140 11.86 -24.51 -8.73
CA GLY A 140 10.80 -25.53 -8.71
C GLY A 140 10.79 -26.34 -7.42
N ASN A 141 11.96 -26.79 -6.95
CA ASN A 141 12.11 -27.51 -5.68
C ASN A 141 11.74 -26.67 -4.44
N GLU A 142 11.72 -25.34 -4.55
CA GLU A 142 11.29 -24.46 -3.47
C GLU A 142 9.78 -24.59 -3.22
N LEU A 143 8.99 -24.75 -4.29
CA LEU A 143 7.53 -24.93 -4.23
C LEU A 143 7.11 -26.27 -3.64
N GLU A 144 8.02 -27.25 -3.62
CA GLU A 144 7.79 -28.59 -3.05
C GLU A 144 8.07 -28.66 -1.55
N LYS A 145 8.67 -27.60 -0.97
CA LYS A 145 9.02 -27.61 0.46
C LYS A 145 7.77 -27.55 1.35
N PRO A 146 7.78 -28.18 2.54
CA PRO A 146 6.62 -28.20 3.44
C PRO A 146 6.08 -26.81 3.80
N TYR A 147 6.96 -25.81 3.96
CA TYR A 147 6.50 -24.45 4.27
C TYR A 147 5.72 -23.82 3.12
N PHE A 148 6.03 -24.16 1.87
CA PHE A 148 5.37 -23.61 0.70
C PHE A 148 4.00 -24.26 0.50
N ALA A 149 3.88 -25.56 0.81
CA ALA A 149 2.58 -26.24 0.88
C ALA A 149 1.65 -25.57 1.91
N ALA A 150 2.15 -25.31 3.12
CA ALA A 150 1.40 -24.61 4.16
C ALA A 150 1.04 -23.15 3.76
N LEU A 151 1.95 -22.46 3.07
CA LEU A 151 1.69 -21.13 2.52
C LEU A 151 0.58 -21.16 1.46
N ARG A 152 0.60 -22.13 0.55
CA ARG A 152 -0.42 -22.29 -0.50
C ARG A 152 -1.79 -22.52 0.12
N GLU A 153 -1.90 -23.48 1.04
CA GLU A 153 -3.14 -23.76 1.77
C GLU A 153 -3.65 -22.50 2.52
N PHE A 154 -2.76 -21.79 3.22
CA PHE A 154 -3.12 -20.54 3.88
C PHE A 154 -3.70 -19.49 2.92
N VAL A 155 -3.06 -19.26 1.76
CA VAL A 155 -3.55 -18.29 0.78
C VAL A 155 -4.87 -18.74 0.15
N GLU A 156 -5.04 -20.03 -0.10
CA GLU A 156 -6.29 -20.61 -0.60
C GLU A 156 -7.45 -20.40 0.37
N GLU A 157 -7.24 -20.66 1.67
CA GLU A 157 -8.24 -20.42 2.72
C GLU A 157 -8.55 -18.92 2.89
N GLU A 158 -7.53 -18.06 2.87
CA GLU A 158 -7.71 -16.61 2.93
C GLU A 158 -8.57 -16.10 1.76
N ARG A 159 -8.39 -16.65 0.55
CA ARG A 159 -9.20 -16.29 -0.63
C ARG A 159 -10.66 -16.73 -0.55
N LYS A 160 -11.00 -17.73 0.28
CA LYS A 160 -12.39 -18.16 0.49
C LYS A 160 -13.18 -17.18 1.36
N THR A 161 -12.50 -16.49 2.26
CA THR A 161 -13.12 -15.68 3.32
C THR A 161 -12.85 -14.19 3.19
N HIS A 162 -11.79 -13.81 2.47
CA HIS A 162 -11.37 -12.42 2.32
C HIS A 162 -11.03 -12.07 0.86
N THR A 163 -11.05 -10.77 0.55
CA THR A 163 -10.48 -10.27 -0.71
C THR A 163 -8.97 -10.18 -0.58
N ILE A 164 -8.24 -11.03 -1.31
CA ILE A 164 -6.77 -11.06 -1.32
C ILE A 164 -6.22 -10.47 -2.62
N TYR A 165 -5.25 -9.57 -2.48
CA TYR A 165 -4.51 -8.96 -3.58
C TYR A 165 -3.06 -9.50 -3.66
N PRO A 166 -2.48 -9.56 -4.87
CA PRO A 166 -3.14 -9.36 -6.16
C PRO A 166 -4.19 -10.46 -6.42
N PRO A 167 -5.03 -10.32 -7.46
CA PRO A 167 -5.91 -11.42 -7.90
C PRO A 167 -5.12 -12.72 -8.11
N SER A 168 -5.77 -13.86 -7.90
CA SER A 168 -5.14 -15.17 -8.10
C SER A 168 -4.62 -15.32 -9.53
N GLY A 169 -3.43 -15.90 -9.68
CA GLY A 169 -2.71 -16.04 -10.95
C GLY A 169 -1.77 -14.88 -11.25
N MET A 170 -1.76 -13.81 -10.43
CA MET A 170 -0.85 -12.67 -10.60
C MET A 170 0.27 -12.63 -9.56
N GLU A 171 0.32 -13.55 -8.60
CA GLU A 171 1.31 -13.55 -7.52
C GLU A 171 2.76 -13.57 -8.04
N PHE A 172 2.99 -14.24 -9.18
CA PHE A 172 4.29 -14.34 -9.83
C PHE A 172 4.45 -13.47 -11.08
N ALA A 173 3.60 -12.45 -11.28
CA ALA A 173 3.66 -11.58 -12.45
C ALA A 173 5.03 -10.89 -12.63
N ALA A 174 5.71 -10.52 -11.54
CA ALA A 174 7.08 -9.98 -11.62
C ALA A 174 8.09 -10.99 -12.20
N LEU A 175 7.96 -12.27 -11.83
CA LEU A 175 8.82 -13.35 -12.33
C LEU A 175 8.50 -13.67 -13.80
N GLU A 176 7.22 -13.62 -14.17
CA GLU A 176 6.77 -13.81 -15.57
C GLU A 176 7.30 -12.68 -16.46
N ALA A 177 7.19 -11.44 -15.99
CA ALA A 177 7.62 -10.26 -16.73
C ALA A 177 9.15 -10.13 -16.85
N THR A 178 9.91 -10.78 -15.96
CA THR A 178 11.37 -10.73 -15.93
C THR A 178 11.95 -12.14 -15.80
N PRO A 179 12.24 -12.83 -16.93
CA PRO A 179 12.88 -14.15 -16.91
C PRO A 179 14.18 -14.14 -16.11
N PHE A 180 14.52 -15.27 -15.49
CA PHE A 180 15.67 -15.38 -14.57
C PHE A 180 16.99 -14.93 -15.21
N GLU A 181 17.19 -15.27 -16.48
CA GLU A 181 18.38 -14.96 -17.26
C GLU A 181 18.51 -13.45 -17.52
N GLU A 182 17.37 -12.76 -17.70
CA GLU A 182 17.28 -11.35 -18.08
C GLU A 182 17.37 -10.40 -16.88
N VAL A 183 17.32 -10.89 -15.64
CA VAL A 183 17.41 -10.05 -14.43
C VAL A 183 18.72 -9.25 -14.42
N LYS A 184 18.62 -7.92 -14.52
CA LYS A 184 19.71 -6.94 -14.38
C LYS A 184 19.63 -6.17 -13.07
N VAL A 185 18.40 -5.88 -12.63
CA VAL A 185 18.12 -5.10 -11.41
C VAL A 185 17.04 -5.82 -10.63
N LEU A 186 17.18 -5.91 -9.30
CA LEU A 186 16.13 -6.33 -8.39
C LEU A 186 15.75 -5.16 -7.50
N ILE A 187 14.49 -4.71 -7.58
CA ILE A 187 13.93 -3.70 -6.67
C ILE A 187 12.99 -4.40 -5.71
N LEU A 188 13.26 -4.27 -4.41
CA LEU A 188 12.46 -4.89 -3.36
C LEU A 188 11.40 -3.94 -2.79
N GLY A 189 10.14 -4.37 -2.87
CA GLY A 189 9.03 -3.82 -2.08
C GLY A 189 8.73 -4.68 -0.85
N GLN A 190 7.80 -4.22 -0.01
CA GLN A 190 7.42 -4.91 1.22
C GLN A 190 6.34 -5.96 0.96
N ASP A 191 5.11 -5.51 0.74
CA ASP A 191 3.92 -6.28 0.39
C ASP A 191 3.14 -5.57 -0.74
N PRO A 192 2.18 -6.24 -1.40
CA PRO A 192 1.39 -5.61 -2.46
C PRO A 192 0.54 -4.45 -1.93
N TYR A 193 0.11 -3.56 -2.82
CA TYR A 193 -0.93 -2.61 -2.46
C TYR A 193 -2.23 -3.34 -2.07
N HIS A 194 -2.83 -2.91 -0.96
CA HIS A 194 -4.02 -3.53 -0.37
C HIS A 194 -5.34 -2.86 -0.79
N GLY A 195 -5.30 -1.89 -1.70
CA GLY A 195 -6.48 -1.23 -2.25
C GLY A 195 -7.00 -1.89 -3.54
N PRO A 196 -8.30 -1.75 -3.85
CA PRO A 196 -8.90 -2.29 -5.07
C PRO A 196 -8.16 -1.89 -6.34
N LYS A 197 -7.91 -2.89 -7.21
CA LYS A 197 -7.30 -2.75 -8.54
C LYS A 197 -5.86 -2.20 -8.55
N GLN A 198 -5.23 -2.01 -7.39
CA GLN A 198 -3.87 -1.47 -7.32
C GLN A 198 -2.81 -2.54 -7.64
N ALA A 199 -2.76 -3.60 -6.83
CA ALA A 199 -1.74 -4.64 -6.96
C ALA A 199 -2.03 -5.58 -8.14
N HIS A 200 -0.99 -5.82 -8.93
CA HIS A 200 -0.99 -6.76 -10.07
C HIS A 200 0.27 -7.61 -10.11
N GLY A 201 0.85 -7.90 -8.94
CA GLY A 201 1.98 -8.81 -8.80
C GLY A 201 3.37 -8.21 -9.02
N MET A 202 3.49 -6.89 -9.13
CA MET A 202 4.78 -6.19 -9.25
C MET A 202 4.91 -5.11 -8.16
N ALA A 203 6.06 -5.08 -7.49
CA ALA A 203 6.37 -4.10 -6.46
C ALA A 203 6.27 -2.67 -7.01
N PHE A 204 5.68 -1.76 -6.22
CA PHE A 204 5.43 -0.35 -6.53
C PHE A 204 4.52 -0.06 -7.73
N SER A 205 4.29 -1.02 -8.63
CA SER A 205 3.48 -0.79 -9.83
C SER A 205 1.99 -0.89 -9.56
N VAL A 206 1.21 -0.07 -10.27
CA VAL A 206 -0.25 -0.18 -10.39
C VAL A 206 -0.67 -0.31 -11.86
N GLN A 207 -1.88 -0.83 -12.11
CA GLN A 207 -2.41 -0.89 -13.48
C GLN A 207 -2.66 0.50 -14.07
N ALA A 208 -2.69 0.58 -15.40
CA ALA A 208 -3.04 1.82 -16.10
C ALA A 208 -4.45 2.30 -15.69
N GLY A 209 -4.61 3.62 -15.54
CA GLY A 209 -5.87 4.22 -15.08
C GLY A 209 -6.08 4.21 -13.56
N VAL A 210 -5.21 3.54 -12.80
CA VAL A 210 -5.20 3.60 -11.33
C VAL A 210 -4.37 4.80 -10.88
N GLY A 211 -4.86 5.53 -9.86
CA GLY A 211 -4.13 6.64 -9.27
C GLY A 211 -2.76 6.19 -8.75
N ILE A 212 -1.72 6.97 -9.07
CA ILE A 212 -0.32 6.69 -8.70
C ILE A 212 -0.21 6.73 -7.16
N PRO A 213 0.17 5.65 -6.47
CA PRO A 213 0.27 5.63 -5.01
C PRO A 213 1.39 6.56 -4.49
N PRO A 214 1.31 7.04 -3.24
CA PRO A 214 2.26 8.03 -2.72
C PRO A 214 3.73 7.61 -2.79
N SER A 215 4.05 6.33 -2.54
CA SER A 215 5.42 5.84 -2.69
C SER A 215 5.90 5.91 -4.14
N LEU A 216 5.05 5.57 -5.10
CA LEU A 216 5.40 5.65 -6.52
C LEU A 216 5.52 7.10 -6.99
N GLN A 217 4.72 8.03 -6.45
CA GLN A 217 4.87 9.46 -6.70
C GLN A 217 6.25 9.96 -6.28
N ASN A 218 6.75 9.53 -5.11
CA ASN A 218 8.09 9.89 -4.64
C ASN A 218 9.18 9.28 -5.53
N ILE A 219 9.02 8.01 -5.95
CA ILE A 219 9.92 7.36 -6.92
C ILE A 219 9.97 8.17 -8.23
N PHE A 220 8.82 8.60 -8.76
CA PHE A 220 8.75 9.40 -9.98
C PHE A 220 9.29 10.82 -9.83
N ALA A 221 9.10 11.45 -8.67
CA ALA A 221 9.69 12.75 -8.38
C ALA A 221 11.23 12.67 -8.38
N GLU A 222 11.79 11.64 -7.74
CA GLU A 222 13.23 11.41 -7.74
C GLU A 222 13.75 11.04 -9.14
N LEU A 223 13.05 10.18 -9.86
CA LEU A 223 13.36 9.81 -11.24
C LEU A 223 13.43 11.02 -12.17
N SER A 224 12.39 11.86 -12.14
CA SER A 224 12.28 13.03 -13.00
C SER A 224 13.37 14.05 -12.69
N ARG A 225 13.67 14.26 -11.40
CA ARG A 225 14.77 15.12 -10.94
C ARG A 225 16.13 14.61 -11.37
N GLU A 226 16.34 13.31 -11.30
CA GLU A 226 17.64 12.67 -11.55
C GLU A 226 17.95 12.50 -13.03
N MET A 227 16.99 12.03 -13.81
CA MET A 227 17.19 11.63 -15.20
C MET A 227 16.79 12.73 -16.20
N ASP A 228 16.31 13.88 -15.73
CA ASP A 228 15.77 14.98 -16.54
C ASP A 228 14.68 14.51 -17.52
N VAL A 229 13.77 13.67 -17.02
CA VAL A 229 12.65 13.12 -17.79
C VAL A 229 11.31 13.61 -17.25
N PRO A 230 10.26 13.71 -18.09
CA PRO A 230 8.92 14.08 -17.61
C PRO A 230 8.40 13.11 -16.56
N GLN A 231 7.65 13.62 -15.58
CA GLN A 231 6.96 12.75 -14.64
C GLN A 231 5.97 11.82 -15.35
N PRO A 232 6.02 10.50 -15.11
CA PRO A 232 5.08 9.56 -15.70
C PRO A 232 3.64 9.84 -15.28
N LYS A 233 2.69 9.70 -16.22
CA LYS A 233 1.25 9.87 -15.98
C LYS A 233 0.54 8.57 -15.60
N SER A 234 1.25 7.44 -15.69
CA SER A 234 0.77 6.09 -15.35
C SER A 234 1.71 5.45 -14.34
N GLY A 235 1.15 4.66 -13.41
CA GLY A 235 1.93 3.88 -12.45
C GLY A 235 2.32 2.48 -12.94
N TYR A 236 2.15 2.20 -14.23
CA TYR A 236 2.42 0.90 -14.82
C TYR A 236 3.90 0.73 -15.18
N LEU A 237 4.60 -0.17 -14.49
CA LEU A 237 6.07 -0.31 -14.54
C LEU A 237 6.55 -1.50 -15.39
N MET A 238 5.64 -2.14 -16.14
CA MET A 238 6.00 -3.22 -17.07
C MET A 238 7.11 -2.82 -18.08
N PRO A 239 7.21 -1.57 -18.57
CA PRO A 239 8.34 -1.18 -19.42
C PRO A 239 9.70 -1.31 -18.75
N TRP A 240 9.80 -1.20 -17.42
CA TRP A 240 11.04 -1.48 -16.69
C TRP A 240 11.28 -2.99 -16.57
N ALA A 241 10.23 -3.77 -16.26
CA ALA A 241 10.32 -5.22 -16.15
C ALA A 241 10.87 -5.87 -17.44
N LYS A 242 10.36 -5.45 -18.60
CA LYS A 242 10.83 -5.89 -19.93
C LYS A 242 12.29 -5.57 -20.25
N GLN A 243 12.95 -4.74 -19.43
CA GLN A 243 14.37 -4.40 -19.57
C GLN A 243 15.28 -5.16 -18.57
N GLY A 244 14.71 -6.07 -17.78
CA GLY A 244 15.44 -6.82 -16.76
C GLY A 244 15.30 -6.27 -15.34
N VAL A 245 14.32 -5.40 -15.06
CA VAL A 245 14.05 -4.88 -13.71
C VAL A 245 13.00 -5.74 -13.02
N LEU A 246 13.46 -6.66 -12.18
CA LEU A 246 12.57 -7.50 -11.37
C LEU A 246 12.00 -6.69 -10.19
N LEU A 247 10.69 -6.43 -10.24
CA LEU A 247 9.93 -5.66 -9.25
C LEU A 247 9.27 -6.60 -8.23
N LEU A 248 10.02 -7.06 -7.23
CA LEU A 248 9.59 -8.13 -6.32
C LEU A 248 9.22 -7.59 -4.93
N ASN A 249 8.06 -7.97 -4.40
CA ASN A 249 7.75 -7.73 -2.99
C ASN A 249 8.31 -8.86 -2.12
N THR A 250 8.64 -8.59 -0.85
CA THR A 250 9.04 -9.64 0.09
C THR A 250 7.89 -10.54 0.55
N VAL A 251 6.66 -10.03 0.48
CA VAL A 251 5.40 -10.75 0.68
C VAL A 251 4.58 -10.59 -0.59
N LEU A 252 4.01 -11.66 -1.15
CA LEU A 252 3.39 -11.60 -2.49
C LEU A 252 1.87 -11.50 -2.48
N THR A 253 1.23 -11.60 -1.32
CA THR A 253 -0.22 -11.45 -1.15
C THR A 253 -0.54 -10.58 0.05
N VAL A 254 -1.69 -9.91 0.05
CA VAL A 254 -2.18 -9.10 1.16
C VAL A 254 -3.70 -9.10 1.16
N ARG A 255 -4.32 -9.03 2.33
CA ARG A 255 -5.75 -8.82 2.45
C ARG A 255 -6.11 -7.37 2.14
N ARG A 256 -7.28 -7.16 1.53
CA ARG A 256 -7.83 -5.81 1.29
C ARG A 256 -7.87 -5.02 2.59
N GLY A 257 -7.39 -3.77 2.54
CA GLY A 257 -7.41 -2.86 3.70
C GLY A 257 -6.32 -3.11 4.75
N GLU A 258 -5.82 -4.34 4.86
CA GLU A 258 -4.91 -4.74 5.95
C GLU A 258 -3.47 -4.94 5.46
N ALA A 259 -2.67 -3.86 5.47
CA ALA A 259 -1.24 -3.95 5.19
C ALA A 259 -0.54 -4.96 6.12
N ASN A 260 0.39 -5.75 5.58
CA ASN A 260 1.13 -6.81 6.30
C ASN A 260 0.30 -7.98 6.86
N SER A 261 -0.99 -8.12 6.51
CA SER A 261 -1.85 -9.23 6.95
C SER A 261 -1.26 -10.63 6.69
N HIS A 262 -0.50 -10.81 5.60
CA HIS A 262 0.11 -12.09 5.23
C HIS A 262 1.62 -12.18 5.56
N LYS A 263 2.12 -11.26 6.39
CA LYS A 263 3.50 -11.28 6.87
C LYS A 263 3.77 -12.53 7.71
N SER A 264 4.97 -13.07 7.59
CA SER A 264 5.45 -14.27 8.30
C SER A 264 4.68 -15.55 7.99
N LYS A 265 3.90 -15.58 6.89
CA LYS A 265 3.13 -16.76 6.47
C LYS A 265 3.89 -17.70 5.53
N GLY A 266 5.08 -17.30 5.06
CA GLY A 266 5.96 -18.14 4.25
C GLY A 266 6.54 -17.44 3.03
N TRP A 267 5.91 -16.34 2.57
CA TRP A 267 6.38 -15.60 1.40
C TRP A 267 7.81 -15.08 1.54
N GLU A 268 8.22 -14.66 2.75
CA GLU A 268 9.57 -14.17 2.98
C GLU A 268 10.63 -15.25 2.78
N LYS A 269 10.30 -16.52 3.06
CA LYS A 269 11.20 -17.65 2.81
C LYS A 269 11.35 -17.90 1.32
N PHE A 270 10.23 -17.84 0.58
CA PHE A 270 10.22 -18.02 -0.86
C PHE A 270 10.98 -16.89 -1.57
N THR A 271 10.71 -15.64 -1.20
CA THR A 271 11.39 -14.47 -1.79
C THR A 271 12.86 -14.40 -1.39
N ASP A 272 13.23 -14.89 -0.19
CA ASP A 272 14.64 -15.11 0.16
C ASP A 272 15.33 -16.13 -0.76
N ALA A 273 14.63 -17.19 -1.18
CA ALA A 273 15.16 -18.14 -2.16
C ALA A 273 15.35 -17.49 -3.53
N VAL A 274 14.43 -16.62 -3.96
CA VAL A 274 14.58 -15.81 -5.20
C VAL A 274 15.82 -14.93 -5.12
N ILE A 275 16.02 -14.19 -4.02
CA ILE A 275 17.19 -13.31 -3.83
C ILE A 275 18.48 -14.11 -3.86
N LYS A 276 18.54 -15.25 -3.15
CA LYS A 276 19.71 -16.13 -3.15
C LYS A 276 20.01 -16.67 -4.54
N ALA A 277 19.00 -17.12 -5.28
CA ALA A 277 19.17 -17.62 -6.64
C ALA A 277 19.72 -16.54 -7.59
N ILE A 278 19.23 -15.29 -7.48
CA ILE A 278 19.81 -14.18 -8.24
C ILE A 278 21.26 -13.91 -7.81
N SER A 279 21.54 -14.01 -6.51
CA SER A 279 22.88 -13.82 -5.97
C SER A 279 23.88 -14.93 -6.37
N THR A 280 23.43 -16.07 -6.90
CA THR A 280 24.35 -17.08 -7.45
C THR A 280 24.73 -16.82 -8.90
N LYS A 281 24.06 -15.88 -9.59
CA LYS A 281 24.38 -15.51 -10.98
C LYS A 281 25.85 -15.07 -11.10
N ASN A 282 26.42 -15.37 -12.27
CA ASN A 282 27.76 -14.93 -12.64
C ASN A 282 27.75 -13.49 -13.15
N GLU A 283 26.69 -13.11 -13.85
CA GLU A 283 26.55 -11.73 -14.32
C GLU A 283 26.16 -10.81 -13.18
N ARG A 284 26.74 -9.60 -13.20
CA ARG A 284 26.41 -8.58 -12.19
C ARG A 284 24.92 -8.22 -12.26
N VAL A 285 24.34 -8.13 -11.08
CA VAL A 285 22.96 -7.67 -10.83
C VAL A 285 23.04 -6.53 -9.82
N VAL A 286 22.18 -5.53 -9.98
CA VAL A 286 22.05 -4.43 -9.02
C VAL A 286 20.85 -4.69 -8.11
N PHE A 287 21.08 -4.79 -6.81
CA PHE A 287 20.05 -4.96 -5.79
C PHE A 287 19.71 -3.62 -5.16
N VAL A 288 18.45 -3.22 -5.26
CA VAL A 288 17.95 -1.93 -4.78
C VAL A 288 17.14 -2.16 -3.51
N LEU A 289 17.69 -1.71 -2.38
CA LEU A 289 17.18 -1.97 -1.03
C LEU A 289 16.72 -0.67 -0.38
N TRP A 290 15.45 -0.33 -0.60
CA TRP A 290 14.82 0.86 -0.04
C TRP A 290 14.18 0.57 1.32
N GLY A 291 14.70 1.19 2.37
CA GLY A 291 14.22 1.04 3.74
C GLY A 291 14.77 -0.18 4.48
N ALA A 292 14.60 -0.15 5.81
CA ALA A 292 15.23 -1.10 6.72
C ALA A 292 14.83 -2.57 6.45
N SER A 293 13.58 -2.83 6.04
CA SER A 293 13.13 -4.20 5.75
C SER A 293 13.87 -4.81 4.56
N ALA A 294 13.99 -4.06 3.46
CA ALA A 294 14.74 -4.50 2.28
C ALA A 294 16.23 -4.62 2.59
N GLN A 295 16.80 -3.68 3.35
CA GLN A 295 18.22 -3.71 3.73
C GLN A 295 18.60 -4.94 4.58
N LYS A 296 17.68 -5.50 5.37
CA LYS A 296 17.92 -6.79 6.08
C LYS A 296 18.19 -7.97 5.14
N LYS A 297 17.84 -7.86 3.85
CA LYS A 297 18.10 -8.87 2.83
C LYS A 297 19.53 -8.81 2.27
N GLU A 298 20.31 -7.79 2.63
CA GLU A 298 21.73 -7.64 2.25
C GLU A 298 22.57 -8.88 2.57
N LYS A 299 22.30 -9.54 3.69
CA LYS A 299 22.98 -10.79 4.10
C LYS A 299 22.77 -11.98 3.13
N LEU A 300 21.85 -11.88 2.18
CA LEU A 300 21.55 -12.90 1.19
C LEU A 300 22.26 -12.65 -0.14
N ILE A 301 22.99 -11.54 -0.24
CA ILE A 301 23.58 -11.04 -1.48
C ILE A 301 25.11 -11.13 -1.35
N ASP A 302 25.73 -11.74 -2.34
CA ASP A 302 27.18 -11.71 -2.53
C ASP A 302 27.59 -10.32 -3.07
N SER A 303 27.97 -9.44 -2.16
CA SER A 303 28.37 -8.06 -2.44
C SER A 303 29.73 -7.95 -3.14
N LEU A 304 30.49 -9.03 -3.28
CA LEU A 304 31.72 -9.05 -4.10
C LEU A 304 31.38 -9.16 -5.59
N LYS A 305 30.29 -9.86 -5.92
CA LYS A 305 29.81 -10.03 -7.30
C LYS A 305 28.83 -8.95 -7.71
N HIS A 306 27.89 -8.63 -6.84
CA HIS A 306 26.73 -7.79 -7.12
C HIS A 306 26.85 -6.39 -6.52
N THR A 307 26.12 -5.42 -7.08
CA THR A 307 26.07 -4.07 -6.53
C THR A 307 24.82 -3.88 -5.70
N ILE A 308 24.93 -3.21 -4.56
CA ILE A 308 23.80 -2.90 -3.69
C ILE A 308 23.62 -1.38 -3.65
N VAL A 309 22.43 -0.90 -4.02
CA VAL A 309 22.02 0.51 -3.92
C VAL A 309 21.01 0.62 -2.79
N LYS A 310 21.30 1.47 -1.79
CA LYS A 310 20.48 1.60 -0.57
C LYS A 310 20.03 3.04 -0.39
N SER A 311 18.81 3.20 0.10
CA SER A 311 18.30 4.48 0.62
C SER A 311 17.22 4.19 1.67
N VAL A 312 16.67 5.23 2.29
CA VAL A 312 15.41 5.11 3.03
C VAL A 312 14.25 4.77 2.08
N HIS A 313 13.12 4.31 2.62
CA HIS A 313 11.97 3.91 1.81
C HIS A 313 11.31 5.13 1.14
N PRO A 314 10.78 5.02 -0.10
CA PRO A 314 10.05 6.10 -0.77
C PRO A 314 8.67 6.40 -0.17
N SER A 315 8.30 5.85 0.99
CA SER A 315 7.02 6.17 1.64
C SER A 315 7.02 7.64 2.07
N PRO A 316 5.88 8.36 2.01
CA PRO A 316 5.78 9.72 2.53
C PRO A 316 6.32 9.89 3.96
N LEU A 317 6.22 8.83 4.78
CA LEU A 317 6.72 8.80 6.15
C LEU A 317 8.25 8.95 6.26
N SER A 318 8.99 8.58 5.22
CA SER A 318 10.46 8.52 5.26
C SER A 318 11.16 9.14 4.05
N ALA A 319 10.45 9.47 2.96
CA ALA A 319 11.09 9.89 1.72
C ALA A 319 11.94 11.17 1.88
N HIS A 320 11.45 12.11 2.69
CA HIS A 320 12.14 13.36 3.02
C HIS A 320 13.39 13.15 3.91
N LEU A 321 13.57 11.96 4.50
CA LEU A 321 14.72 11.62 5.34
C LEU A 321 15.93 11.11 4.54
N GLY A 322 15.84 11.06 3.20
CA GLY A 322 16.97 10.69 2.34
C GLY A 322 16.65 9.77 1.18
N PHE A 323 15.39 9.66 0.74
CA PHE A 323 15.06 9.03 -0.55
C PHE A 323 15.19 10.09 -1.64
N SER A 324 14.57 11.26 -1.43
CA SER A 324 14.78 12.41 -2.28
C SER A 324 16.24 12.85 -2.22
N GLY A 325 16.89 12.99 -3.37
CA GLY A 325 18.33 13.28 -3.43
C GLY A 325 19.24 12.06 -3.47
N SER A 326 18.70 10.84 -3.27
CA SER A 326 19.54 9.62 -3.20
C SER A 326 20.08 9.17 -4.56
N ALA A 327 19.56 9.69 -5.66
CA ALA A 327 20.00 9.40 -7.03
C ALA A 327 20.18 7.88 -7.32
N PRO A 328 19.15 7.04 -7.09
CA PRO A 328 19.29 5.60 -7.26
C PRO A 328 19.39 5.19 -8.74
N PHE A 329 18.75 5.89 -9.68
CA PHE A 329 18.64 5.45 -11.07
C PHE A 329 19.97 5.57 -11.83
N SER A 330 20.72 6.63 -11.60
CA SER A 330 22.08 6.86 -12.13
C SER A 330 23.07 5.92 -11.48
N GLN A 331 22.95 5.64 -10.17
CA GLN A 331 23.79 4.64 -9.52
C GLN A 331 23.58 3.25 -10.12
N ILE A 332 22.32 2.87 -10.37
CA ILE A 332 21.99 1.60 -11.02
C ILE A 332 22.59 1.55 -12.43
N ASN A 333 22.36 2.57 -13.26
CA ASN A 333 22.88 2.60 -14.63
C ASN A 333 24.41 2.64 -14.67
N ALA A 334 25.07 3.39 -13.78
CA ALA A 334 26.52 3.39 -13.66
C ALA A 334 27.09 2.00 -13.31
N ALA A 335 26.45 1.29 -12.35
CA ALA A 335 26.85 -0.05 -11.96
C ALA A 335 26.67 -1.08 -13.10
N LEU A 336 25.56 -0.99 -13.84
CA LEU A 336 25.31 -1.84 -15.00
C LEU A 336 26.29 -1.56 -16.14
N LYS A 337 26.55 -0.28 -16.43
CA LYS A 337 27.50 0.16 -17.46
C LYS A 337 28.92 -0.30 -17.14
N ALA A 338 29.36 -0.16 -15.89
CA ALA A 338 30.68 -0.63 -15.44
C ALA A 338 30.85 -2.15 -15.58
N ALA A 339 29.75 -2.91 -15.58
CA ALA A 339 29.75 -4.36 -15.78
C ALA A 339 29.38 -4.80 -17.21
N GLY A 340 29.25 -3.86 -18.16
CA GLY A 340 28.90 -4.18 -19.55
C GLY A 340 27.50 -4.77 -19.75
N ARG A 341 26.56 -4.51 -18.83
CA ARG A 341 25.19 -5.09 -18.83
C ARG A 341 24.16 -4.25 -19.60
N GLY A 342 24.57 -3.09 -20.12
CA GLY A 342 23.68 -2.09 -20.70
C GLY A 342 22.84 -1.36 -19.65
N GLU A 343 22.49 -0.12 -19.94
CA GLU A 343 21.69 0.73 -19.05
C GLU A 343 20.20 0.42 -19.17
N ILE A 344 19.42 0.82 -18.16
CA ILE A 344 17.95 0.81 -18.21
C ILE A 344 17.47 2.17 -18.72
N ASP A 345 16.57 2.15 -19.69
CA ASP A 345 15.77 3.31 -20.06
C ASP A 345 14.63 3.47 -19.05
N TRP A 346 14.81 4.41 -18.12
CA TRP A 346 13.85 4.68 -17.06
C TRP A 346 12.67 5.55 -17.51
N ASN A 347 12.71 6.13 -18.72
CA ASN A 347 11.67 7.03 -19.19
C ASN A 347 10.36 6.28 -19.52
N LEU A 348 9.30 6.61 -18.79
CA LEU A 348 7.95 6.03 -18.99
C LEU A 348 7.01 6.98 -19.75
N ALA A 349 7.45 8.18 -20.13
CA ALA A 349 6.57 9.21 -20.71
C ALA A 349 6.22 8.97 -22.19
N ALA A 350 6.93 8.07 -22.89
CA ALA A 350 6.86 7.91 -24.34
C ALA A 350 6.15 6.63 -24.82
N LYS A 351 5.46 5.88 -23.95
CA LYS A 351 4.93 4.55 -24.28
C LYS A 351 3.51 4.33 -23.82
#